data_AF-A0A3D1SEZ5-F1
#
_entry.id   AF-A0A3D1SEZ5-F1
#
_cell.length_a   1.000
_cell.length_b   1.000
_cell.length_c   1.000
_cell.angle_alpha   90.00
_cell.angle_beta   90.00
_cell.angle_gamma   90.00
#
_symmetry.space_group_name_H-M   'P 1'
#
loop_
_entity.id
_entity.type
_entity.pdbx_description
1 polymer ?
#
loop_
_entity_poly.entity_id
_entity_poly.type
_entity_poly.pdbx_seq_one_letter_code
_entity_poly.pdbx_strand_id
1 'polypeptide(L)'
;MIAAALIAAQTALLCGASAVSDCYVLREYNGKIALFRESSPTPIAVYETPPSALYPSDAALLAEGIRVKSDSEIARLIEDLELE
;
A
#
# COMPACT_ATOMS: atom_id res chain seq x y z
N MET A 1 -21.95 -25.68 36.29
CA MET A 1 -22.86 -26.24 35.26
C MET A 1 -23.78 -25.09 34.85
N ILE A 2 -23.79 -24.49 33.66
CA ILE A 2 -23.31 -24.82 32.31
C ILE A 2 -22.85 -23.50 31.64
N ALA A 3 -21.76 -23.57 30.88
CA ALA A 3 -21.26 -22.53 30.00
C ALA A 3 -22.06 -22.48 28.69
N ALA A 4 -22.23 -21.29 28.09
CA ALA A 4 -22.41 -21.14 26.65
C ALA A 4 -22.13 -19.70 26.22
N ALA A 5 -20.94 -19.48 25.68
CA ALA A 5 -20.57 -18.33 24.87
C ALA A 5 -21.22 -18.40 23.48
N LEU A 6 -21.49 -17.27 22.83
CA LEU A 6 -21.30 -17.15 21.39
C LEU A 6 -21.27 -15.66 20.97
N ILE A 7 -20.04 -15.14 20.89
CA ILE A 7 -19.69 -13.90 20.18
C ILE A 7 -19.81 -14.23 18.69
N ALA A 8 -20.84 -13.77 18.02
CA ALA A 8 -20.96 -13.84 16.56
C ALA A 8 -20.65 -12.46 15.96
N ALA A 9 -19.41 -12.01 16.16
CA ALA A 9 -18.82 -10.97 15.34
C ALA A 9 -17.61 -11.58 14.66
N GLN A 10 -17.78 -11.98 13.40
CA GLN A 10 -16.79 -11.96 12.31
C GLN A 10 -17.26 -12.86 11.18
N THR A 11 -17.98 -12.26 10.23
CA THR A 11 -18.24 -12.87 8.92
C THR A 11 -17.85 -11.84 7.86
N ALA A 12 -16.56 -11.54 7.81
CA ALA A 12 -15.92 -11.10 6.58
C ALA A 12 -15.16 -12.32 6.03
N LEU A 13 -15.84 -13.02 5.13
CA LEU A 13 -15.33 -14.14 4.35
C LEU A 13 -14.20 -13.68 3.41
N LEU A 14 -13.16 -14.52 3.32
CA LEU A 14 -12.28 -14.77 2.17
C LEU A 14 -11.56 -13.57 1.52
N CYS A 15 -10.34 -13.31 1.97
CA CYS A 15 -9.22 -13.15 1.05
C CYS A 15 -8.08 -13.99 1.65
N GLY A 16 -8.02 -15.28 1.32
CA GLY A 16 -7.30 -15.65 0.11
C GLY A 16 -5.80 -15.65 0.37
N ALA A 17 -5.34 -16.40 1.38
CA ALA A 17 -3.93 -16.74 1.50
C ALA A 17 -3.57 -17.65 0.32
N SER A 18 -3.08 -17.09 -0.78
CA SER A 18 -2.54 -17.90 -1.87
C SER A 18 -1.53 -17.11 -2.70
N ALA A 19 -0.26 -17.48 -2.52
CA ALA A 19 0.91 -17.12 -3.33
C ALA A 19 1.13 -15.61 -3.54
N VAL A 20 1.66 -14.97 -2.50
CA VAL A 20 2.04 -13.55 -2.51
C VAL A 20 3.23 -13.37 -3.47
N SER A 21 2.92 -13.04 -4.73
CA SER A 21 3.82 -12.15 -5.47
C SER A 21 3.64 -10.79 -4.78
N ASP A 22 4.58 -10.38 -3.94
CA ASP A 22 4.50 -9.11 -3.19
C ASP A 22 4.57 -7.93 -4.16
N CYS A 23 3.45 -7.66 -4.83
CA CYS A 23 3.26 -6.46 -5.61
C CYS A 23 3.07 -5.29 -4.64
N TYR A 24 3.92 -4.30 -4.77
CA TYR A 24 3.84 -3.04 -4.06
C TYR A 24 3.17 -2.00 -4.96
N VAL A 25 2.36 -1.14 -4.36
CA VAL A 25 1.63 -0.08 -5.05
C VAL A 25 1.95 1.25 -4.39
N LEU A 26 2.70 2.11 -5.07
CA LEU A 26 2.97 3.47 -4.62
C LEU A 26 1.94 4.41 -5.22
N ARG A 27 1.20 5.12 -4.37
CA ARG A 27 0.17 6.06 -4.84
C ARG A 27 0.02 7.25 -3.90
N GLU A 28 -0.61 8.29 -4.40
CA GLU A 28 -1.06 9.37 -3.53
C GLU A 28 -2.13 8.86 -2.54
N TYR A 29 -1.95 9.27 -1.28
CA TYR A 29 -2.87 9.05 -0.18
C TYR A 29 -2.93 10.29 0.73
N ASN A 30 -4.09 10.96 0.76
CA ASN A 30 -4.33 12.15 1.60
C ASN A 30 -3.31 13.29 1.39
N GLY A 31 -2.89 13.53 0.15
CA GLY A 31 -1.88 14.56 -0.16
C GLY A 31 -0.46 14.19 0.28
N LYS A 32 -0.26 12.95 0.72
CA LYS A 32 1.03 12.32 1.00
C LYS A 32 1.24 11.15 0.04
N ILE A 33 2.44 10.62 0.01
CA ILE A 33 2.74 9.43 -0.80
C ILE A 33 2.72 8.24 0.13
N ALA A 34 2.01 7.18 -0.24
CA ALA A 34 1.95 5.98 0.56
C ALA A 34 2.21 4.73 -0.28
N LEU A 35 2.99 3.84 0.31
CA LEU A 35 3.31 2.54 -0.22
C LEU A 35 2.32 1.53 0.33
N PHE A 36 1.58 0.89 -0.57
CA PHE A 36 0.64 -0.17 -0.26
C PHE A 36 1.16 -1.52 -0.72
N ARG A 37 0.65 -2.58 -0.12
CA ARG A 37 0.78 -3.93 -0.68
C ARG A 37 -0.49 -4.24 -1.44
N GLU A 38 -0.41 -4.84 -2.62
CA GLU A 38 -1.60 -5.22 -3.41
C GLU A 38 -2.57 -6.10 -2.58
N SER A 39 -2.03 -6.92 -1.69
CA SER A 39 -2.80 -7.82 -0.82
C SER A 39 -3.32 -7.15 0.48
N SER A 40 -2.93 -5.91 0.80
CA SER A 40 -3.35 -5.23 2.02
C SER A 40 -3.89 -3.81 1.79
N PRO A 41 -5.04 -3.45 2.38
CA PRO A 41 -5.54 -2.08 2.34
C PRO A 41 -4.74 -1.13 3.24
N THR A 42 -3.82 -1.65 4.06
CA THR A 42 -2.98 -0.82 4.94
C THR A 42 -1.69 -0.41 4.23
N PRO A 43 -1.33 0.88 4.26
CA PRO A 43 -0.03 1.31 3.79
C PRO A 43 1.07 0.71 4.66
N ILE A 44 2.13 0.25 4.02
CA ILE A 44 3.35 -0.28 4.65
C ILE A 44 4.25 0.89 5.06
N ALA A 45 4.28 1.95 4.25
CA ALA A 45 5.01 3.18 4.52
C ALA A 45 4.20 4.38 4.01
N VAL A 46 4.33 5.50 4.71
CA VAL A 46 3.75 6.79 4.31
C VAL A 46 4.88 7.81 4.39
N TYR A 47 5.16 8.45 3.26
CA TYR A 47 6.18 9.47 3.13
C TYR A 47 5.56 10.83 3.40
N GLU A 48 6.29 11.71 4.07
CA GLU A 48 5.79 13.06 4.36
C GLU A 48 5.89 13.98 3.15
N THR A 49 6.70 13.58 2.15
CA THR A 49 6.81 14.24 0.85
C THR A 49 5.45 14.27 0.14
N PRO A 50 4.92 15.47 -0.17
CA PRO A 50 3.70 15.59 -0.95
C PRO A 50 4.01 15.35 -2.43
N PRO A 51 3.10 14.73 -3.20
CA PRO A 51 3.30 14.54 -4.64
C PRO A 51 3.37 15.86 -5.41
N SER A 52 2.85 16.96 -4.85
CA SER A 52 3.03 18.30 -5.41
C SER A 52 4.46 18.86 -5.30
N ALA A 53 5.32 18.28 -4.45
CA ALA A 53 6.74 18.63 -4.39
C ALA A 53 7.55 17.87 -5.46
N LEU A 54 6.98 16.83 -6.06
CA LEU A 54 7.59 16.08 -7.16
C LEU A 54 7.31 16.75 -8.50
N TYR A 55 8.02 16.31 -9.53
CA TYR A 55 7.72 16.73 -10.89
C TYR A 55 6.30 16.30 -11.29
N PRO A 56 5.62 17.07 -12.15
CA PRO A 56 4.26 16.76 -12.57
C PRO A 56 4.14 15.39 -13.28
N SER A 57 5.22 14.94 -13.93
CA SER A 57 5.28 13.59 -14.53
C SER A 57 5.19 12.50 -13.46
N ASP A 58 5.96 12.63 -12.38
CA ASP A 58 6.01 11.66 -11.29
C ASP A 58 4.74 11.69 -10.43
N ALA A 59 4.23 12.89 -10.16
CA ALA A 59 2.96 13.09 -9.49
C ALA A 59 1.81 12.42 -10.26
N ALA A 60 1.81 12.48 -11.60
CA ALA A 60 0.83 11.78 -12.43
C ALA A 60 0.95 10.26 -12.29
N LEU A 61 2.17 9.72 -12.28
CA LEU A 61 2.40 8.29 -12.06
C LEU A 61 1.89 7.83 -10.68
N LEU A 62 2.10 8.64 -9.64
CA LEU A 62 1.58 8.38 -8.30
C LEU A 62 0.05 8.51 -8.21
N ALA A 63 -0.54 9.40 -9.00
CA ALA A 63 -2.00 9.51 -9.12
C ALA A 63 -2.60 8.29 -9.83
N GLU A 64 -1.92 7.75 -10.84
CA GLU A 64 -2.29 6.50 -11.52
C GLU A 64 -2.06 5.25 -10.65
N GLY A 65 -1.09 5.32 -9.72
CA GLY A 65 -0.71 4.24 -8.82
C GLY A 65 0.30 3.31 -9.47
N ILE A 66 1.56 3.46 -9.06
CA ILE A 66 2.71 2.73 -9.62
C ILE A 66 2.77 1.36 -8.98
N ARG A 67 2.66 0.30 -9.78
CA ARG A 67 2.71 -1.09 -9.31
C ARG A 67 4.04 -1.70 -9.65
N VAL A 68 4.77 -2.14 -8.64
CA VAL A 68 6.07 -2.83 -8.79
C VAL A 68 6.00 -4.19 -8.13
N LYS A 69 6.74 -5.16 -8.68
CA LYS A 69 6.65 -6.57 -8.25
C LYS A 69 7.76 -6.99 -7.28
N SER A 70 8.65 -6.05 -6.95
CA SER A 70 9.88 -6.32 -6.20
C SER A 70 10.19 -5.21 -5.21
N ASP A 71 10.75 -5.57 -4.05
CA ASP A 71 11.25 -4.60 -3.05
C ASP A 71 12.39 -3.72 -3.62
N SER A 72 13.22 -4.29 -4.48
CA SER A 72 14.36 -3.56 -5.04
C SER A 72 13.93 -2.54 -6.10
N GLU A 73 12.85 -2.83 -6.83
CA GLU A 73 12.22 -1.84 -7.72
C GLU A 73 11.54 -0.74 -6.93
N ILE A 74 10.83 -1.07 -5.83
CA ILE A 74 10.21 -0.02 -5.01
C ILE A 74 11.27 0.86 -4.36
N ALA A 75 12.34 0.29 -3.82
CA ALA A 75 13.42 1.06 -3.20
C ALA A 75 14.03 2.04 -4.20
N ARG A 76 14.34 1.58 -5.42
CA ARG A 76 14.82 2.46 -6.49
C ARG A 76 13.82 3.55 -6.86
N LEU A 77 12.53 3.21 -6.94
CA LEU A 77 11.49 4.18 -7.25
C LEU A 77 11.38 5.25 -6.15
N ILE A 78 11.46 4.86 -4.89
CA ILE A 78 11.45 5.78 -3.73
C ILE A 78 12.67 6.70 -3.77
N GLU A 79 13.85 6.16 -4.08
CA GLU A 79 15.10 6.93 -4.23
C GLU A 79 15.03 7.89 -5.42
N ASP A 80 14.50 7.45 -6.56
CA ASP A 80 14.33 8.27 -7.77
C ASP A 80 13.35 9.42 -7.56
N LEU A 81 12.30 9.17 -6.78
CA LEU A 81 11.31 10.15 -6.35
C LEU A 81 11.77 11.00 -5.14
N GLU A 82 13.00 10.80 -4.63
CA GLU A 82 13.56 11.52 -3.49
C GLU A 82 12.60 11.59 -2.27
N LEU A 83 11.95 10.48 -1.94
CA LEU A 83 10.98 10.41 -0.84
C LEU A 83 11.66 10.19 0.50
N GLU A 84 11.27 10.98 1.52
CA GLU A 84 11.78 10.93 2.90
C GLU A 84 10.69 10.56 3.92
#